data_AF-A0A4R9EHX0-F1
#
_entry.id   AF-A0A4R9EHX0-F1
#
_cell.length_a   1.000
_cell.length_b   1.000
_cell.length_c   1.000
_cell.angle_alpha   90.00
_cell.angle_beta   90.00
_cell.angle_gamma   90.00
#
_symmetry.space_group_name_H-M   'P 1'
#
loop_
_entity.id
_entity.type
_entity.pdbx_description
1 polymer ?
#
loop_
_entity_poly.entity_id
_entity_poly.type
_entity_poly.pdbx_seq_one_letter_code
_entity_poly.pdbx_strand_id
1 'polypeptide(L)'
;LLPSLPGAPDPTSLEFLATDAAARAHAFLVTGADPFTATDPWHDAVRLAASHPGLTGRRSFSRQFAELARAVGHAPTDLSRAAAAWRQGAEEGLSVLESPWDPPAGPFDRARGALITADLPRMTIHRNHLTNASGSLQLRYGRDGLWYPYRSEPGRDDWWPEGEPDEDPVGAVAGMIGV
;
A
#
# COMPACT_ATOMS: atom_id res chain seq x y z
N LEU A 1 -30.07 2.48 -17.26
CA LEU A 1 -29.45 1.16 -17.52
C LEU A 1 -28.67 1.30 -18.81
N LEU A 2 -27.34 1.18 -18.76
CA LEU A 2 -26.49 1.21 -19.95
C LEU A 2 -26.78 -0.04 -20.80
N PRO A 3 -26.77 0.06 -22.15
CA PRO A 3 -27.07 -1.07 -23.03
C PRO A 3 -26.00 -2.16 -22.92
N SER A 4 -26.42 -3.41 -22.76
CA SER A 4 -25.55 -4.58 -22.75
C SER A 4 -25.55 -5.27 -24.13
N LEU A 5 -24.43 -5.20 -24.84
CA LEU A 5 -24.19 -5.96 -26.07
C LEU A 5 -23.49 -7.29 -25.73
N PRO A 6 -23.82 -8.40 -26.41
CA PRO A 6 -23.11 -9.67 -26.21
C PRO A 6 -21.61 -9.50 -26.47
N GLY A 7 -20.78 -9.82 -25.47
CA GLY A 7 -19.33 -9.68 -25.54
C GLY A 7 -18.78 -8.27 -25.27
N ALA A 8 -19.63 -7.28 -25.02
CA ALA A 8 -19.16 -5.96 -24.60
C ALA A 8 -18.62 -5.99 -23.16
N PRO A 9 -17.64 -5.13 -22.83
CA PRO A 9 -17.18 -4.94 -21.47
C PRO A 9 -18.35 -4.61 -20.54
N ASP A 10 -18.28 -5.08 -19.30
CA ASP A 10 -19.26 -4.74 -18.26
C ASP A 10 -19.41 -3.19 -18.18
N PRO A 11 -20.62 -2.63 -18.31
CA PRO A 11 -20.81 -1.18 -18.34
C PRO A 11 -20.31 -0.48 -17.06
N THR A 12 -20.40 -1.15 -15.91
CA THR A 12 -19.89 -0.61 -14.64
C THR A 12 -18.37 -0.53 -14.64
N SER A 13 -17.69 -1.55 -15.18
CA SER A 13 -16.24 -1.52 -15.39
C SER A 13 -15.81 -0.41 -16.36
N LEU A 14 -16.61 -0.14 -17.41
CA LEU A 14 -16.31 0.95 -18.35
C LEU A 14 -16.48 2.33 -17.68
N GLU A 15 -17.57 2.55 -16.95
CA GLU A 15 -17.80 3.77 -16.18
C GLU A 15 -16.69 4.00 -15.14
N PHE A 16 -16.24 2.93 -14.50
CA PHE A 16 -15.09 2.94 -13.59
C PHE A 16 -13.82 3.43 -14.29
N LEU A 17 -13.42 2.81 -15.39
CA LEU A 17 -12.20 3.18 -16.12
C LEU A 17 -12.27 4.61 -16.67
N ALA A 18 -13.46 5.06 -17.12
CA ALA A 18 -13.65 6.43 -17.58
C ALA A 18 -13.50 7.45 -16.45
N THR A 19 -14.05 7.16 -15.26
CA THR A 19 -13.93 8.01 -14.07
C THR A 19 -12.47 8.12 -13.61
N ASP A 20 -11.75 6.99 -13.56
CA ASP A 20 -10.33 6.95 -13.23
C ASP A 20 -9.48 7.75 -14.22
N ALA A 21 -9.70 7.56 -15.53
CA ALA A 21 -8.99 8.29 -16.58
C ALA A 21 -9.23 9.81 -16.48
N ALA A 22 -10.47 10.23 -16.21
CA ALA A 22 -10.81 11.64 -16.02
C ALA A 22 -10.12 12.24 -14.78
N ALA A 23 -10.10 11.52 -13.66
CA ALA A 23 -9.42 11.96 -12.44
C ALA A 23 -7.90 12.14 -12.66
N ARG A 24 -7.26 11.21 -13.39
CA ARG A 24 -5.84 11.31 -13.74
C ARG A 24 -5.55 12.47 -14.68
N ALA A 25 -6.36 12.63 -15.73
CA ALA A 25 -6.22 13.75 -16.65
C ALA A 25 -6.35 15.10 -15.91
N HIS A 26 -7.29 15.19 -14.97
CA HIS A 26 -7.42 16.38 -14.12
C HIS A 26 -6.19 16.60 -13.23
N ALA A 27 -5.70 15.56 -12.53
CA ALA A 27 -4.51 15.66 -11.70
C ALA A 27 -3.28 16.11 -12.51
N PHE A 28 -3.09 15.54 -13.70
CA PHE A 28 -2.02 15.94 -14.63
C PHE A 28 -2.10 17.42 -15.00
N LEU A 29 -3.30 17.91 -15.35
CA LEU A 29 -3.51 19.31 -15.71
C LEU A 29 -3.25 20.28 -14.55
N VAL A 30 -3.46 19.83 -13.31
CA VAL A 30 -3.26 20.66 -12.10
C VAL A 30 -1.81 20.64 -11.61
N THR A 31 -1.14 19.48 -11.63
CA THR A 31 0.18 19.30 -11.01
C THR A 31 1.33 19.25 -12.02
N GLY A 32 1.04 18.95 -13.29
CA GLY A 32 2.05 18.69 -14.32
C GLY A 32 2.76 17.33 -14.18
N ALA A 33 2.44 16.53 -13.16
CA ALA A 33 3.03 15.21 -12.96
C ALA A 33 2.32 14.17 -13.83
N ASP A 34 3.02 13.58 -14.81
CA ASP A 34 2.47 12.62 -15.77
C ASP A 34 1.98 11.34 -15.08
N PRO A 35 0.65 11.08 -15.04
CA PRO A 35 0.07 9.90 -14.42
C PRO A 35 -0.06 8.71 -15.39
N PHE A 36 0.47 8.83 -16.60
CA PHE A 36 0.41 7.85 -17.68
C PHE A 36 1.77 7.24 -18.05
N THR A 37 2.81 7.50 -17.26
CA THR A 37 4.09 6.79 -17.39
C THR A 37 3.83 5.29 -17.43
N ALA A 38 4.61 4.56 -18.24
CA ALA A 38 4.40 3.14 -18.50
C ALA A 38 4.47 2.35 -17.18
N THR A 39 3.29 2.18 -16.58
CA THR A 39 3.10 1.49 -15.32
C THR A 39 2.96 0.03 -15.66
N ASP A 40 3.74 -0.80 -14.98
CA ASP A 40 3.59 -2.26 -15.04
C ASP A 40 2.11 -2.64 -14.79
N PRO A 41 1.50 -3.59 -15.55
CA PRO A 41 0.08 -3.90 -15.41
C PRO A 41 -0.35 -4.23 -13.97
N TRP A 42 0.54 -4.82 -13.18
CA TRP A 42 0.30 -5.06 -11.76
C TRP A 42 0.21 -3.75 -10.96
N HIS A 43 1.16 -2.83 -11.12
CA HIS A 43 1.12 -1.52 -10.47
C HIS A 43 -0.12 -0.70 -10.86
N ASP A 44 -0.57 -0.77 -12.12
CA ASP A 44 -1.81 -0.10 -12.54
C ASP A 44 -3.05 -0.75 -11.89
N ALA A 45 -3.09 -2.09 -11.80
CA ALA A 45 -4.16 -2.79 -11.08
C ALA A 45 -4.20 -2.41 -9.59
N VAL A 46 -3.04 -2.27 -8.94
CA VAL A 46 -2.93 -1.81 -7.55
C VAL A 46 -3.49 -0.40 -7.38
N ARG A 47 -3.09 0.54 -8.25
CA ARG A 47 -3.58 1.92 -8.27
C ARG A 47 -5.10 1.99 -8.48
N LEU A 48 -5.62 1.23 -9.43
CA LEU A 48 -7.05 1.10 -9.71
C LEU A 48 -7.80 0.57 -8.48
N ALA A 49 -7.29 -0.51 -7.86
CA ALA A 49 -7.87 -1.10 -6.66
C ALA A 49 -7.81 -0.17 -5.44
N ALA A 50 -6.78 0.68 -5.33
CA ALA A 50 -6.63 1.62 -4.23
C ALA A 50 -7.63 2.79 -4.30
N SER A 51 -8.04 3.19 -5.51
CA SER A 51 -8.80 4.41 -5.76
C SER A 51 -10.32 4.18 -5.86
N HIS A 52 -10.78 2.93 -6.00
CA HIS A 52 -12.18 2.67 -6.35
C HIS A 52 -13.05 2.14 -5.20
N PRO A 53 -14.13 2.85 -4.81
CA PRO A 53 -15.05 2.40 -3.77
C PRO A 53 -15.66 1.00 -4.02
N GLY A 54 -15.95 0.65 -5.28
CA GLY A 54 -16.49 -0.67 -5.67
C GLY A 54 -15.48 -1.85 -5.61
N LEU A 55 -14.20 -1.55 -5.37
CA LEU A 55 -13.12 -2.51 -5.19
C LEU A 55 -12.72 -2.66 -3.71
N THR A 56 -13.43 -1.99 -2.79
CA THR A 56 -13.13 -2.01 -1.35
C THR A 56 -13.93 -3.05 -0.58
N GLY A 57 -13.22 -3.90 0.16
CA GLY A 57 -13.80 -4.83 1.11
C GLY A 57 -12.69 -5.61 1.82
N ARG A 58 -12.47 -5.37 3.11
CA ARG A 58 -11.44 -6.06 3.91
C ARG A 58 -11.63 -7.59 4.00
N ARG A 59 -12.80 -8.12 3.59
CA ARG A 59 -13.18 -9.55 3.74
C ARG A 59 -14.07 -10.12 2.63
N SER A 60 -14.58 -9.31 1.71
CA SER A 60 -15.35 -9.77 0.55
C SER A 60 -14.83 -9.03 -0.67
N PHE A 61 -14.10 -9.76 -1.53
CA PHE A 61 -13.66 -9.24 -2.81
C PHE A 61 -14.85 -9.23 -3.77
N SER A 62 -15.12 -8.08 -4.38
CA SER A 62 -16.09 -8.04 -5.48
C SER A 62 -15.60 -8.95 -6.62
N ARG A 63 -16.54 -9.42 -7.45
CA ARG A 63 -16.19 -10.24 -8.61
C ARG A 63 -15.18 -9.53 -9.51
N GLN A 64 -15.40 -8.23 -9.74
CA GLN A 64 -14.51 -7.38 -10.54
C GLN A 64 -13.12 -7.30 -9.94
N PHE A 65 -13.00 -7.16 -8.62
CA PHE A 65 -11.71 -7.18 -7.94
C PHE A 65 -10.96 -8.49 -8.14
N ALA A 66 -11.66 -9.62 -7.99
CA ALA A 66 -11.05 -10.92 -8.17
C ALA A 66 -10.68 -11.21 -9.64
N GLU A 67 -11.45 -10.68 -10.59
CA GLU A 67 -11.14 -10.73 -12.03
C GLU A 67 -9.93 -9.86 -12.37
N LEU A 68 -9.82 -8.64 -11.82
CA LEU A 68 -8.67 -7.76 -11.99
C LEU A 68 -7.38 -8.43 -11.49
N ALA A 69 -7.38 -8.94 -10.26
CA ALA A 69 -6.21 -9.64 -9.69
C ALA A 69 -5.77 -10.82 -10.57
N ARG A 70 -6.73 -11.64 -11.02
CA ARG A 70 -6.45 -12.79 -11.91
C ARG A 70 -5.92 -12.36 -13.28
N ALA A 71 -6.42 -11.25 -13.84
CA ALA A 71 -5.98 -10.75 -15.14
C ALA A 71 -4.50 -10.32 -15.14
N VAL A 72 -3.98 -9.89 -13.98
CA VAL A 72 -2.57 -9.54 -13.79
C VAL A 72 -1.74 -10.65 -13.13
N GLY A 73 -2.31 -11.85 -12.94
CA GLY A 73 -1.58 -13.02 -12.46
C GLY A 73 -1.41 -13.14 -10.94
N HIS A 74 -2.16 -12.37 -10.14
CA HIS A 74 -2.03 -12.33 -8.68
C HIS A 74 -3.28 -12.84 -7.95
N ALA A 75 -3.10 -13.25 -6.68
CA ALA A 75 -4.25 -13.58 -5.84
C ALA A 75 -5.00 -12.30 -5.43
N PRO A 76 -6.32 -12.35 -5.23
CA PRO A 76 -7.08 -11.20 -4.71
C PRO A 76 -6.51 -10.66 -3.38
N THR A 77 -6.02 -11.54 -2.49
CA THR A 77 -5.39 -11.12 -1.23
C THR A 77 -4.15 -10.27 -1.46
N ASP A 78 -3.33 -10.59 -2.47
CA ASP A 78 -2.12 -9.85 -2.80
C ASP A 78 -2.48 -8.46 -3.32
N LEU A 79 -3.45 -8.38 -4.24
CA LEU A 79 -3.95 -7.10 -4.75
C LEU A 79 -4.52 -6.24 -3.62
N SER A 80 -5.18 -6.86 -2.64
CA SER A 80 -5.78 -6.13 -1.51
C SER A 80 -4.71 -5.54 -0.59
N ARG A 81 -3.66 -6.32 -0.30
CA ARG A 81 -2.51 -5.87 0.48
C ARG A 81 -1.75 -4.75 -0.25
N ALA A 82 -1.49 -4.93 -1.54
CA ALA A 82 -0.82 -3.93 -2.36
C ALA A 82 -1.64 -2.63 -2.48
N ALA A 83 -2.95 -2.73 -2.67
CA ALA A 83 -3.83 -1.56 -2.68
C ALA A 83 -3.88 -0.85 -1.31
N ALA A 84 -3.77 -1.59 -0.19
CA ALA A 84 -3.64 -0.98 1.12
C ALA A 84 -2.30 -0.23 1.27
N ALA A 85 -1.22 -0.78 0.76
CA ALA A 85 0.09 -0.15 0.79
C ALA A 85 0.13 1.12 -0.08
N TRP A 86 -0.49 1.06 -1.26
CA TRP A 86 -0.69 2.23 -2.12
C TRP A 86 -1.52 3.32 -1.44
N ARG A 87 -2.59 2.98 -0.70
CA ARG A 87 -3.34 3.99 0.06
C ARG A 87 -2.53 4.61 1.20
N GLN A 88 -1.57 3.86 1.76
CA GLN A 88 -0.70 4.34 2.84
C GLN A 88 0.35 5.33 2.31
N GLY A 89 0.93 5.09 1.13
CA GLY A 89 2.07 5.89 0.65
C GLY A 89 2.25 6.01 -0.85
N ALA A 90 1.18 5.81 -1.64
CA ALA A 90 1.24 5.73 -3.09
C ALA A 90 2.31 4.75 -3.59
N GLU A 91 3.15 5.18 -4.54
CA GLU A 91 4.20 4.35 -5.14
C GLU A 91 5.26 3.90 -4.13
N GLU A 92 5.68 4.77 -3.21
CA GLU A 92 6.67 4.40 -2.19
C GLU A 92 6.07 3.42 -1.19
N GLY A 93 4.78 3.59 -0.83
CA GLY A 93 4.02 2.62 -0.03
C GLY A 93 4.00 1.23 -0.66
N LEU A 94 3.83 1.15 -1.99
CA LEU A 94 3.94 -0.12 -2.72
C LEU A 94 5.39 -0.65 -2.75
N SER A 95 6.36 0.22 -2.96
CA SER A 95 7.78 -0.14 -2.99
C SER A 95 8.25 -0.79 -1.69
N VAL A 96 7.89 -0.22 -0.54
CA VAL A 96 8.24 -0.79 0.78
C VAL A 96 7.51 -2.11 1.07
N LEU A 97 6.38 -2.36 0.41
CA LEU A 97 5.72 -3.66 0.48
C LEU A 97 6.53 -4.73 -0.28
N GLU A 98 6.97 -4.41 -1.50
CA GLU A 98 7.47 -5.37 -2.49
C GLU A 98 8.98 -5.58 -2.46
N SER A 99 9.75 -4.52 -2.17
CA SER A 99 11.18 -4.48 -2.41
C SER A 99 11.97 -4.04 -1.17
N PRO A 100 12.28 -4.97 -0.24
CA PRO A 100 13.15 -4.66 0.88
C PRO A 100 14.54 -4.25 0.40
N TRP A 101 15.08 -3.16 0.96
CA TRP A 101 16.34 -2.56 0.56
C TRP A 101 17.23 -2.28 1.77
N ASP A 102 18.53 -2.08 1.55
CA ASP A 102 19.49 -1.77 2.61
C ASP A 102 19.69 -0.25 2.73
N PRO A 103 19.18 0.40 3.80
CA PRO A 103 19.36 1.83 3.99
C PRO A 103 20.83 2.20 4.24
N PRO A 104 21.29 3.36 3.74
CA PRO A 104 22.56 3.91 4.17
C PRO A 104 22.52 4.22 5.67
N ALA A 105 23.70 4.29 6.29
CA ALA A 105 23.81 4.73 7.67
C ALA A 105 23.16 6.12 7.86
N GLY A 106 22.43 6.32 8.95
CA GLY A 106 21.73 7.59 9.17
C GLY A 106 20.42 7.50 9.95
N PRO A 107 19.31 8.11 9.47
CA PRO A 107 18.03 8.12 10.18
C PRO A 107 17.55 6.72 10.60
N PHE A 108 17.76 5.72 9.74
CA PHE A 108 17.43 4.31 10.03
C PHE A 108 18.12 3.78 11.29
N ASP A 109 19.41 4.04 11.48
CA ASP A 109 20.18 3.53 12.64
C ASP A 109 19.71 4.10 13.97
N ARG A 110 19.23 5.36 13.95
CA ARG A 110 18.75 6.06 15.16
C ARG A 110 17.37 5.60 15.61
N ALA A 111 16.58 5.00 14.70
CA ALA A 111 15.20 4.65 14.97
C ALA A 111 15.02 3.71 16.17
N ARG A 112 15.84 2.67 16.29
CA ARG A 112 15.77 1.77 17.45
C ARG A 112 16.03 2.49 18.77
N GLY A 113 16.97 3.44 18.79
CA GLY A 113 17.25 4.25 19.97
C GLY A 113 16.06 5.14 20.35
N ALA A 114 15.42 5.75 19.35
CA ALA A 114 14.22 6.56 19.54
C ALA A 114 13.06 5.72 20.11
N LEU A 115 12.78 4.55 19.52
CA LEU A 115 11.73 3.64 19.99
C LEU A 115 11.97 3.19 21.44
N ILE A 116 13.20 2.82 21.81
CA ILE A 116 13.53 2.44 23.19
C ILE A 116 13.34 3.61 24.17
N THR A 117 13.73 4.82 23.76
CA THR A 117 13.59 6.03 24.59
C THR A 117 12.11 6.37 24.85
N ALA A 118 11.23 6.06 23.89
CA ALA A 118 9.79 6.24 23.98
C ALA A 118 9.07 5.07 24.69
N ASP A 119 9.79 4.15 25.34
CA ASP A 119 9.25 2.94 25.98
C ASP A 119 8.44 2.02 25.03
N LEU A 120 8.76 2.07 23.73
CA LEU A 120 8.18 1.18 22.71
C LEU A 120 8.94 -0.15 22.62
N PRO A 121 8.31 -1.20 22.04
CA PRO A 121 8.92 -2.53 21.95
C PRO A 121 10.30 -2.51 21.29
N ARG A 122 11.21 -3.34 21.80
CA ARG A 122 12.50 -3.57 21.15
C ARG A 122 12.28 -4.22 19.79
N MET A 123 12.95 -3.65 18.77
CA MET A 123 12.85 -4.11 17.38
C MET A 123 14.13 -4.83 16.93
N THR A 124 13.96 -5.87 16.12
CA THR A 124 15.02 -6.54 15.36
C THR A 124 15.10 -5.96 13.95
N ILE A 125 16.32 -5.84 13.41
CA ILE A 125 16.56 -5.31 12.06
C ILE A 125 16.58 -6.46 11.05
N HIS A 126 15.94 -6.24 9.91
CA HIS A 126 16.19 -6.99 8.68
C HIS A 126 16.05 -6.03 7.49
N ARG A 127 17.16 -5.68 6.83
CA ARG A 127 17.18 -4.65 5.77
C ARG A 127 16.54 -3.35 6.28
N ASN A 128 15.63 -2.75 5.52
CA ASN A 128 14.84 -1.59 5.92
C ASN A 128 13.68 -1.90 6.89
N HIS A 129 13.59 -3.10 7.47
CA HIS A 129 12.50 -3.47 8.38
C HIS A 129 12.95 -3.49 9.84
N LEU A 130 12.08 -2.99 10.73
CA LEU A 130 12.18 -3.10 12.17
C LEU A 130 10.99 -3.92 12.69
N THR A 131 11.22 -5.12 13.22
CA THR A 131 10.13 -6.02 13.68
C THR A 131 10.18 -6.22 15.18
N ASN A 132 9.04 -6.15 15.86
CA ASN A 132 8.98 -6.40 17.30
C ASN A 132 9.14 -7.88 17.64
N ALA A 133 9.49 -8.17 18.89
CA ALA A 133 9.74 -9.56 19.33
C ALA A 133 8.51 -10.49 19.22
N SER A 134 7.29 -9.96 19.33
CA SER A 134 6.06 -10.76 19.18
C SER A 134 5.69 -11.06 17.72
N GLY A 135 6.38 -10.44 16.75
CA GLY A 135 6.07 -10.59 15.33
C GLY A 135 4.70 -10.01 14.95
N SER A 136 4.22 -9.01 15.70
CA SER A 136 2.90 -8.40 15.47
C SER A 136 2.98 -6.96 14.96
N LEU A 137 4.13 -6.30 15.08
CA LEU A 137 4.38 -4.94 14.61
C LEU A 137 5.68 -4.91 13.81
N GLN A 138 5.63 -4.29 12.65
CA GLN A 138 6.80 -4.02 11.82
C GLN A 138 6.73 -2.58 11.29
N LEU A 139 7.85 -1.87 11.34
CA LEU A 139 8.05 -0.64 10.60
C LEU A 139 8.93 -0.92 9.39
N ARG A 140 8.59 -0.34 8.23
CA ARG A 140 9.41 -0.41 7.02
C ARG A 140 9.85 0.99 6.63
N TYR A 141 11.15 1.17 6.43
CA TYR A 141 11.70 2.47 6.05
C TYR A 141 11.68 2.64 4.53
N GLY A 142 11.04 3.72 4.07
CA GLY A 142 10.97 4.10 2.66
C GLY A 142 12.20 4.85 2.19
N ARG A 143 12.39 4.89 0.87
CA ARG A 143 13.42 5.68 0.19
C ARG A 143 13.14 7.18 0.25
N ASP A 144 11.88 7.53 0.49
CA ASP A 144 11.40 8.88 0.78
C ASP A 144 11.74 9.37 2.20
N GLY A 145 12.24 8.49 3.06
CA GLY A 145 12.60 8.81 4.44
C GLY A 145 11.48 8.64 5.45
N LEU A 146 10.33 8.07 5.05
CA LEU A 146 9.20 7.80 5.94
C LEU A 146 9.24 6.38 6.52
N TRP A 147 8.58 6.21 7.67
CA TRP A 147 8.34 4.94 8.33
C TRP A 147 6.91 4.49 8.08
N TYR A 148 6.79 3.33 7.45
CA TYR A 148 5.53 2.70 7.12
C TYR A 148 5.17 1.62 8.16
N PRO A 149 4.11 1.82 8.95
CA PRO A 149 3.66 0.83 9.93
C PRO A 149 2.87 -0.33 9.30
N TYR A 150 3.18 -1.54 9.76
CA TYR A 150 2.56 -2.81 9.38
C TYR A 150 2.21 -3.65 10.62
N ARG A 151 1.13 -4.41 10.50
CA ARG A 151 0.67 -5.38 11.51
C ARG A 151 0.51 -6.77 10.92
N SER A 152 0.78 -7.79 11.72
CA SER A 152 0.51 -9.20 11.40
C SER A 152 -0.03 -9.91 12.64
N GLU A 153 -0.73 -11.02 12.44
CA GLU A 153 -1.04 -11.92 13.54
C GLU A 153 0.27 -12.54 14.09
N PRO A 154 0.42 -12.73 15.41
CA PRO A 154 1.63 -13.32 15.98
C PRO A 154 1.98 -14.67 15.34
N GLY A 155 3.21 -14.80 14.83
CA GLY A 155 3.72 -16.03 14.21
C GLY A 155 3.27 -16.25 12.75
N ARG A 156 2.56 -15.29 12.14
CA ARG A 156 2.31 -15.25 10.70
C ARG A 156 3.34 -14.32 10.03
N ASP A 157 3.53 -14.52 8.74
CA ASP A 157 4.31 -13.60 7.89
C ASP A 157 3.37 -12.82 6.96
N ASP A 158 2.22 -12.43 7.50
CA ASP A 158 1.19 -11.72 6.78
C ASP A 158 1.09 -10.25 7.25
N TRP A 159 2.13 -9.47 6.95
CA TRP A 159 2.19 -8.03 7.17
C TRP A 159 1.20 -7.19 6.35
N TRP A 160 0.20 -6.61 7.01
CA TRP A 160 -0.74 -5.66 6.44
C TRP A 160 -0.37 -4.21 6.78
N PRO A 161 -0.38 -3.28 5.81
CA PRO A 161 -0.25 -1.85 6.06
C PRO A 161 -1.32 -1.35 7.05
N GLU A 162 -0.92 -0.60 8.07
CA GLU A 162 -1.83 -0.06 9.08
C GLU A 162 -1.33 1.27 9.63
N GLY A 163 -2.14 2.33 9.55
CA GLY A 163 -1.76 3.67 9.97
C GLY A 163 -1.13 4.49 8.84
N GLU A 164 -0.86 5.77 9.11
CA GLU A 164 -0.20 6.68 8.17
C GLU A 164 1.33 6.58 8.31
N PRO A 165 2.10 6.84 7.24
CA PRO A 165 3.54 6.93 7.32
C PRO A 165 3.99 8.21 8.03
N ASP A 166 5.12 8.15 8.73
CA ASP A 166 5.66 9.28 9.52
C ASP A 166 7.18 9.39 9.36
N GLU A 167 7.74 10.59 9.44
CA GLU A 167 9.20 10.82 9.47
C GLU A 167 9.83 10.29 10.78
N ASP A 168 9.06 10.32 11.88
CA ASP A 168 9.45 9.79 13.19
C ASP A 168 8.94 8.34 13.35
N PRO A 169 9.83 7.35 13.57
CA PRO A 169 9.40 5.98 13.84
C PRO A 169 8.51 5.85 15.08
N VAL A 170 8.64 6.75 16.07
CA VAL A 170 7.76 6.77 17.24
C VAL A 170 6.36 7.24 16.84
N GLY A 171 6.26 8.29 16.04
CA GLY A 171 5.00 8.82 15.47
C GLY A 171 4.25 7.76 14.67
N ALA A 172 4.95 7.04 13.78
CA ALA A 172 4.38 5.95 12.99
C ALA A 172 3.76 4.85 13.87
N VAL A 173 4.39 4.49 14.99
CA VAL A 173 3.85 3.49 15.92
C VAL A 173 2.67 4.05 16.71
N ALA A 174 2.78 5.28 17.21
CA ALA A 174 1.72 5.93 17.99
C ALA A 174 0.42 6.07 17.16
N GLY A 175 0.52 6.55 15.92
CA GLY A 175 -0.62 6.69 15.01
C GLY A 175 -1.32 5.37 14.69
N MET A 176 -0.59 4.25 14.70
CA MET A 176 -1.15 2.90 14.51
C MET A 176 -1.84 2.35 15.78
N ILE A 177 -1.42 2.78 16.98
CA ILE A 177 -2.02 2.35 18.25
C ILE A 177 -3.21 3.26 18.65
N GLY A 178 -3.30 4.45 18.06
CA GLY A 178 -4.36 5.43 18.33
C GLY A 178 -4.15 6.20 19.64
N VAL A 179 -2.89 6.45 19.99
CA VAL A 179 -2.45 7.19 21.19
C VAL A 179 -1.83 8.53 20.86
#